data_AF-D9PGK6-F1
#
_entry.id   AF-D9PGK6-F1
#
_cell.length_a   1.000
_cell.length_b   1.000
_cell.length_c   1.000
_cell.angle_alpha   90.00
_cell.angle_beta   90.00
_cell.angle_gamma   90.00
#
_symmetry.space_group_name_H-M   'P 1'
#
loop_
_entity.id
_entity.type
_entity.pdbx_description
1 polymer ?
#
loop_
_entity_poly.entity_id
_entity_poly.type
_entity_poly.pdbx_seq_one_letter_code
_entity_poly.pdbx_strand_id
1 'polypeptide(L)'
;MVMQSFCHTAAYPKPADIELQHTLPEFWTSRKGVILRPGDGVIHSWLNRLCLPDTVGTGGDSHTRFPIGISFPAGSGLVAFAGVTGMMPLTMPESVLVRFKGEMQEGITLRDLVNAIPYYAIKAGLLTVDKKGKKNIFNGRVLEIEGLESLK
;
A
#
# COMPACT_ATOMS: atom_id res chain seq x y z
N MET A 1 7.75 14.51 1.57
CA MET A 1 8.24 13.79 2.77
C MET A 1 8.69 12.40 2.32
N VAL A 2 9.76 11.84 2.90
CA VAL A 2 10.20 10.45 2.66
C VAL A 2 10.40 9.77 4.00
N MET A 3 9.97 8.51 4.12
CA MET A 3 10.08 7.70 5.35
C MET A 3 10.71 6.33 5.04
N GLN A 4 11.59 5.85 5.92
CA GLN A 4 12.22 4.53 5.87
C GLN A 4 11.95 3.74 7.16
N SER A 5 11.74 2.43 7.03
CA SER A 5 11.59 1.49 8.17
C SER A 5 12.54 0.29 8.05
N PHE A 6 12.60 -0.56 9.07
CA PHE A 6 13.37 -1.81 9.07
C PHE A 6 12.51 -3.06 9.31
N CYS A 7 11.21 -2.99 9.02
CA CYS A 7 10.23 -3.98 9.50
C CYS A 7 10.42 -5.41 8.97
N HIS A 8 11.05 -5.59 7.81
CA HIS A 8 11.21 -6.90 7.17
C HIS A 8 12.44 -7.68 7.65
N THR A 9 13.43 -7.01 8.25
CA THR A 9 14.71 -7.62 8.60
C THR A 9 15.07 -7.48 10.09
N ALA A 10 14.22 -6.81 10.89
CA ALA A 10 14.51 -6.55 12.30
C ALA A 10 14.45 -7.78 13.22
N ALA A 11 13.61 -8.78 12.93
CA ALA A 11 13.37 -9.89 13.85
C ALA A 11 14.56 -10.85 13.98
N TYR A 12 15.18 -11.22 12.85
CA TYR A 12 16.30 -12.16 12.78
C TYR A 12 17.33 -11.68 11.75
N PRO A 13 18.06 -10.58 12.03
CA PRO A 13 18.92 -9.93 11.05
C PRO A 13 20.13 -10.81 10.72
N LYS A 14 20.43 -10.96 9.42
CA LYS A 14 21.72 -11.49 8.96
C LYS A 14 22.81 -10.43 9.15
N PRO A 15 24.11 -10.78 9.08
CA PRO A 15 25.19 -9.80 9.16
C PRO A 15 25.02 -8.61 8.18
N ALA A 16 24.57 -8.87 6.95
CA ALA A 16 24.29 -7.81 5.96
C ALA A 16 23.11 -6.91 6.37
N ASP A 17 22.09 -7.44 7.06
CA ASP A 17 20.98 -6.63 7.56
C ASP A 17 21.43 -5.72 8.70
N ILE A 18 22.34 -6.20 9.56
CA ILE A 18 22.94 -5.41 10.64
C ILE A 18 23.75 -4.25 10.05
N GLU A 19 24.59 -4.52 9.06
CA GLU A 19 25.35 -3.48 8.35
C GLU A 19 24.42 -2.44 7.73
N LEU A 20 23.34 -2.88 7.08
CA LEU A 20 22.33 -1.98 6.52
C LEU A 20 21.65 -1.13 7.61
N GLN A 21 21.30 -1.72 8.76
CA GLN A 21 20.67 -1.01 9.88
C GLN A 21 21.57 0.08 10.48
N HIS A 22 22.90 -0.08 10.39
CA HIS A 22 23.86 0.92 10.85
C HIS A 22 24.20 2.00 9.80
N THR A 23 24.13 1.66 8.51
CA THR A 23 24.56 2.57 7.42
C THR A 23 23.41 3.34 6.78
N LEU A 24 22.24 2.71 6.63
CA LEU A 24 21.08 3.30 5.96
C LEU A 24 20.47 4.51 6.69
N PRO A 25 20.48 4.62 8.03
CA PRO A 25 19.95 5.80 8.71
C PRO A 25 20.62 7.10 8.29
N GLU A 26 21.96 7.13 8.20
CA GLU A 26 22.72 8.33 7.80
C GLU A 26 22.40 8.76 6.37
N PHE A 27 22.23 7.79 5.46
CA PHE A 27 21.84 8.07 4.08
C PHE A 27 20.52 8.85 3.99
N TRP A 28 19.53 8.48 4.81
CA TRP A 28 18.21 9.13 4.80
C TRP A 28 18.18 10.43 5.59
N THR A 29 18.80 10.48 6.77
CA THR A 29 18.79 11.71 7.59
C THR A 29 19.56 12.84 6.92
N SER A 30 20.68 12.55 6.24
CA SER A 30 21.41 13.54 5.42
C SER A 30 20.56 14.11 4.26
N ARG A 31 19.50 13.39 3.86
CA ARG A 31 18.51 13.81 2.83
C ARG A 31 17.18 14.28 3.43
N LYS A 32 17.16 14.60 4.74
CA LYS A 32 15.97 15.06 5.49
C LYS A 32 14.80 14.05 5.47
N GLY A 33 15.10 12.77 5.26
CA GLY A 33 14.14 11.68 5.39
C GLY A 33 13.87 11.34 6.86
N VAL A 34 12.69 10.81 7.14
CA VAL A 34 12.31 10.27 8.44
C VAL A 34 12.69 8.79 8.50
N ILE A 35 13.41 8.39 9.54
CA ILE A 35 13.92 7.03 9.71
C ILE A 35 13.35 6.42 11.00
N LEU A 36 12.71 5.26 10.87
CA LEU A 36 12.32 4.44 12.02
C LEU A 36 13.49 3.56 12.47
N ARG A 37 13.42 3.02 13.68
CA ARG A 37 14.42 2.11 14.23
C ARG A 37 14.01 0.65 14.02
N PRO A 38 14.98 -0.29 13.97
CA PRO A 38 14.68 -1.72 14.07
C PRO A 38 13.86 -1.99 15.33
N GLY A 39 12.74 -2.71 15.18
CA GLY A 39 11.80 -3.00 16.27
C GLY A 39 10.59 -2.06 16.35
N ASP A 40 10.59 -0.91 15.65
CA ASP A 40 9.44 0.03 15.69
C ASP A 40 8.18 -0.54 15.02
N GLY A 41 8.31 -1.59 14.19
CA GLY A 41 7.19 -2.30 13.58
C GLY A 41 6.95 -1.95 12.12
N VAL A 42 5.80 -2.37 11.60
CA VAL A 42 5.45 -2.37 10.15
C VAL A 42 5.38 -0.95 9.58
N ILE A 43 6.00 -0.75 8.41
CA ILE A 43 6.06 0.55 7.72
C ILE A 43 4.70 1.25 7.60
N HIS A 44 3.66 0.54 7.17
CA HIS A 44 2.35 1.12 6.89
C HIS A 44 1.62 1.57 8.16
N SER A 45 1.90 0.93 9.30
CA SER A 45 1.40 1.42 10.59
C SER A 45 1.92 2.83 10.87
N TRP A 46 3.19 3.11 10.58
CA TRP A 46 3.76 4.43 10.80
C TRP A 46 3.43 5.41 9.67
N LEU A 47 3.59 4.98 8.42
CA LEU A 47 3.40 5.82 7.23
C LEU A 47 1.99 6.38 7.15
N ASN A 48 0.97 5.55 7.43
CA ASN A 48 -0.42 5.95 7.34
C ASN A 48 -0.79 7.08 8.34
N ARG A 49 -0.02 7.24 9.43
CA ARG A 49 -0.19 8.33 10.39
C ARG A 49 0.42 9.67 9.92
N LEU A 50 1.18 9.63 8.84
CA LEU A 50 1.87 10.78 8.25
C LEU A 50 1.25 11.22 6.92
N CYS A 51 0.25 10.49 6.42
CA CYS A 51 -0.49 10.84 5.21
C CYS A 51 -1.30 12.12 5.44
N LEU A 52 -1.34 12.98 4.43
CA LEU A 52 -2.24 14.13 4.40
C LEU A 52 -3.47 13.79 3.54
N PRO A 53 -4.69 14.15 3.96
CA PRO A 53 -5.90 13.98 3.15
C PRO A 53 -5.73 14.59 1.76
N ASP A 54 -6.33 13.95 0.75
CA ASP A 54 -6.38 14.42 -0.64
C ASP A 54 -5.02 14.68 -1.31
N THR A 55 -3.96 14.05 -0.80
CA THR A 55 -2.62 14.08 -1.41
C THR A 55 -2.27 12.76 -2.10
N VAL A 56 -1.29 12.83 -3.02
CA VAL A 56 -0.80 11.68 -3.79
C VAL A 56 0.60 11.29 -3.29
N GLY A 57 0.88 9.98 -3.24
CA GLY A 57 2.23 9.49 -2.96
C GLY A 57 2.59 8.15 -3.60
N THR A 58 3.75 7.63 -3.23
CA THR A 58 4.29 6.34 -3.69
C THR A 58 5.14 5.71 -2.59
N GLY A 59 5.53 4.45 -2.79
CA GLY A 59 6.41 3.72 -1.89
C GLY A 59 7.00 2.49 -2.57
N GLY A 60 8.16 2.06 -2.08
CA GLY A 60 8.91 0.89 -2.56
C GLY A 60 8.35 -0.45 -2.09
N ASP A 61 7.09 -0.47 -1.64
CA ASP A 61 6.39 -1.65 -1.17
C ASP A 61 5.01 -1.74 -1.82
N SER A 62 4.62 -2.93 -2.31
CA SER A 62 3.39 -3.13 -3.09
C SER A 62 2.10 -2.91 -2.27
N HIS A 63 2.19 -2.96 -0.94
CA HIS A 63 1.11 -2.66 0.00
C HIS A 63 1.12 -1.20 0.46
N THR A 64 1.90 -0.31 -0.18
CA THR A 64 1.76 1.14 0.00
C THR A 64 0.41 1.59 -0.58
N ARG A 65 -0.65 1.46 0.21
CA ARG A 65 -2.04 1.75 -0.11
C ARG A 65 -2.58 2.70 0.96
N PHE A 66 -2.43 4.00 0.72
CA PHE A 66 -2.79 5.00 1.71
C PHE A 66 -4.28 4.91 2.06
N PRO A 67 -4.65 4.97 3.36
CA PRO A 67 -6.06 4.98 3.76
C PRO A 67 -6.72 6.34 3.55
N ILE A 68 -5.92 7.41 3.43
CA ILE A 68 -6.36 8.78 3.12
C ILE A 68 -5.47 9.35 2.01
N GLY A 69 -6.06 10.03 1.03
CA GLY A 69 -5.39 10.34 -0.23
C GLY A 69 -5.25 9.09 -1.12
N ILE A 70 -4.27 9.08 -2.02
CA ILE A 70 -4.03 7.95 -2.94
C ILE A 70 -2.54 7.68 -3.13
N SER A 71 -2.18 6.41 -3.28
CA SER A 71 -0.81 6.00 -3.57
C SER A 71 -0.70 5.01 -4.73
N PHE A 72 0.34 5.18 -5.53
CA PHE A 72 0.71 4.23 -6.59
C PHE A 72 2.08 3.61 -6.25
N PRO A 73 2.13 2.38 -5.71
CA PRO A 73 3.39 1.68 -5.45
C PRO A 73 4.23 1.53 -6.70
N ALA A 74 5.55 1.57 -6.54
CA ALA A 74 6.47 1.41 -7.65
C ALA A 74 7.76 0.70 -7.24
N GLY A 75 8.53 0.27 -8.24
CA GLY A 75 9.87 -0.26 -8.02
C GLY A 75 10.86 0.81 -7.53
N SER A 76 11.99 0.37 -6.99
CA SER A 76 13.00 1.23 -6.36
C SER A 76 13.47 2.38 -7.25
N GLY A 77 13.64 2.16 -8.56
CA GLY A 77 14.05 3.21 -9.50
C GLY A 77 13.07 4.38 -9.57
N LEU A 78 11.77 4.09 -9.65
CA LEU A 78 10.74 5.14 -9.71
C LEU A 78 10.54 5.82 -8.35
N VAL A 79 10.68 5.08 -7.26
CA VAL A 79 10.63 5.63 -5.90
C VAL A 79 11.83 6.55 -5.63
N ALA A 80 13.02 6.20 -6.11
CA ALA A 80 14.19 7.07 -6.03
C ALA A 80 13.97 8.35 -6.85
N PHE A 81 13.45 8.24 -8.07
CA PHE A 81 13.08 9.39 -8.89
C PHE A 81 12.07 10.31 -8.16
N ALA A 82 10.99 9.75 -7.61
CA ALA A 82 9.99 10.51 -6.88
C ALA A 82 10.53 11.13 -5.59
N GLY A 83 11.40 10.42 -4.86
CA GLY A 83 12.05 10.92 -3.66
C GLY A 83 12.97 12.11 -3.90
N VAL A 84 13.60 12.19 -5.08
CA VAL A 84 14.50 13.29 -5.48
C VAL A 84 13.74 14.46 -6.10
N THR A 85 12.79 14.18 -7.00
CA THR A 85 12.14 15.20 -7.82
C THR A 85 10.83 15.73 -7.24
N GLY A 86 10.22 14.99 -6.31
CA GLY A 86 8.87 15.29 -5.81
C GLY A 86 7.75 15.02 -6.82
N MET A 87 8.05 14.37 -7.96
CA MET A 87 7.08 14.03 -9.00
C MET A 87 7.19 12.56 -9.42
N MET A 88 6.12 12.01 -10.00
CA MET A 88 6.10 10.65 -10.52
C MET A 88 5.35 10.61 -11.85
N PRO A 89 5.93 10.07 -12.94
CA PRO A 89 5.20 9.83 -14.17
C PRO A 89 4.09 8.82 -13.92
N LEU A 90 2.89 9.13 -14.40
CA LEU A 90 1.71 8.29 -14.23
C LEU A 90 0.86 8.34 -15.50
N THR A 91 0.60 7.17 -16.08
CA THR A 91 -0.52 7.00 -17.01
C THR A 91 -1.75 6.71 -16.16
N MET A 92 -2.69 7.65 -16.12
CA MET A 92 -3.86 7.52 -15.24
C MET A 92 -4.67 6.26 -15.61
N PRO A 93 -4.82 5.30 -14.69
CA PRO A 93 -5.56 4.08 -14.97
C PRO A 93 -7.07 4.31 -14.87
N GLU A 94 -7.85 3.46 -15.53
CA GLU A 94 -9.31 3.42 -15.32
C GLU A 94 -9.66 3.00 -13.89
N SER A 95 -10.87 3.32 -13.46
CA SER A 95 -11.40 2.95 -12.15
C SER A 95 -12.37 1.77 -12.20
N VAL A 96 -12.50 1.07 -11.07
CA VAL A 96 -13.53 0.08 -10.76
C VAL A 96 -14.17 0.47 -9.44
N LEU A 97 -15.46 0.76 -9.46
CA LEU A 97 -16.22 1.08 -8.26
C LEU A 97 -16.76 -0.20 -7.60
N VAL A 98 -16.51 -0.34 -6.30
CA VAL A 98 -17.13 -1.34 -5.42
C VAL A 98 -17.91 -0.60 -4.34
N ARG A 99 -19.24 -0.72 -4.38
CA ARG A 99 -20.13 -0.07 -3.41
C ARG A 99 -20.81 -1.12 -2.52
N PHE A 100 -20.53 -1.06 -1.23
CA PHE A 100 -21.25 -1.86 -0.23
C PHE A 100 -22.59 -1.18 0.11
N LYS A 101 -23.60 -1.99 0.46
CA LYS A 101 -24.92 -1.53 0.90
C LYS A 101 -25.46 -2.49 1.95
N GLY A 102 -26.26 -1.96 2.88
CA GLY A 102 -26.87 -2.73 3.97
C GLY A 102 -26.05 -2.65 5.26
N GLU A 103 -26.35 -3.54 6.20
CA GLU A 103 -25.72 -3.57 7.53
C GLU A 103 -24.89 -4.85 7.71
N MET A 104 -23.73 -4.71 8.35
CA MET A 104 -22.86 -5.83 8.68
C MET A 104 -23.56 -6.77 9.66
N GLN A 105 -23.68 -8.04 9.29
CA GLN A 105 -24.34 -9.05 10.13
C GLN A 105 -23.48 -9.40 11.35
N GLU A 106 -24.12 -9.94 12.40
CA GLU A 106 -23.42 -10.42 13.58
C GLU A 106 -22.36 -11.48 13.22
N GLY A 107 -21.17 -11.34 13.79
CA GLY A 107 -20.03 -12.23 13.53
C GLY A 107 -19.27 -11.95 12.22
N ILE A 108 -19.77 -11.08 11.34
CA ILE A 108 -19.04 -10.62 10.15
C ILE A 108 -18.04 -9.53 10.54
N THR A 109 -16.85 -9.58 9.96
CA THR A 109 -15.77 -8.63 10.20
C THR A 109 -15.46 -7.81 8.94
N LEU A 110 -14.69 -6.73 9.10
CA LEU A 110 -14.17 -5.97 7.95
C LEU A 110 -13.32 -6.85 7.01
N ARG A 111 -12.62 -7.85 7.55
CA ARG A 111 -11.82 -8.77 6.73
C ARG A 111 -12.69 -9.64 5.82
N ASP A 112 -13.89 -9.98 6.27
CA ASP A 112 -14.85 -10.71 5.44
C ASP A 112 -15.32 -9.85 4.28
N LEU A 113 -15.54 -8.55 4.49
CA LEU A 113 -15.86 -7.62 3.38
C LEU A 113 -14.72 -7.50 2.37
N VAL A 114 -13.46 -7.45 2.83
CA VAL A 114 -12.28 -7.48 1.93
C VAL A 114 -12.28 -8.73 1.07
N ASN A 115 -12.57 -9.90 1.65
CA ASN A 115 -12.63 -11.17 0.93
C ASN A 115 -13.91 -11.32 0.08
N ALA A 116 -14.98 -10.59 0.39
CA ALA A 116 -16.22 -10.58 -0.39
C ALA A 116 -16.01 -9.96 -1.77
N ILE A 117 -15.12 -8.97 -1.92
CA ILE A 117 -14.81 -8.33 -3.21
C ILE A 117 -14.39 -9.37 -4.27
N PRO A 118 -13.33 -10.17 -4.09
CA PRO A 118 -12.96 -11.20 -5.06
C PRO A 118 -14.03 -12.29 -5.18
N TYR A 119 -14.72 -12.65 -4.09
CA TYR A 119 -15.78 -13.67 -4.12
C TYR A 119 -16.94 -13.28 -5.06
N TYR A 120 -17.44 -12.05 -4.96
CA TYR A 120 -18.51 -11.56 -5.83
C TYR A 120 -18.01 -11.28 -7.25
N ALA A 121 -16.76 -10.85 -7.44
CA ALA A 121 -16.17 -10.72 -8.78
C ALA A 121 -16.06 -12.07 -9.51
N ILE A 122 -15.75 -13.15 -8.79
CA ILE A 122 -15.75 -14.51 -9.34
C ILE A 122 -17.18 -14.93 -9.71
N LYS A 123 -18.15 -14.73 -8.81
CA LYS A 123 -19.57 -15.01 -9.09
C LYS A 123 -20.11 -14.28 -10.31
N ALA A 124 -19.67 -13.05 -10.54
CA ALA A 124 -20.04 -12.24 -11.69
C ALA A 124 -19.24 -12.58 -12.97
N GLY A 125 -18.29 -13.52 -12.92
CA GLY A 125 -17.44 -13.88 -14.06
C GLY A 125 -16.39 -12.82 -14.44
N LEU A 126 -16.16 -11.83 -13.57
CA LEU A 126 -15.22 -10.71 -13.75
C LEU A 126 -13.80 -11.04 -13.26
N LEU A 127 -13.67 -12.09 -12.45
CA LEU A 127 -12.41 -12.61 -11.92
C LEU A 127 -12.36 -14.13 -12.07
N THR A 128 -11.25 -14.67 -12.54
CA THR A 128 -11.00 -16.13 -12.58
C THR A 128 -9.83 -16.51 -11.67
N VAL A 129 -9.89 -17.74 -11.16
CA VAL A 129 -8.81 -18.34 -10.37
C VAL A 129 -7.70 -18.88 -11.29
N ASP A 130 -8.06 -19.46 -12.43
CA ASP A 130 -7.11 -20.01 -13.39
C ASP A 130 -6.11 -18.96 -13.89
N LYS A 131 -4.84 -19.38 -13.99
CA LYS A 131 -3.75 -18.52 -14.47
C LYS A 131 -3.79 -18.34 -16.00
N LYS A 132 -4.11 -19.39 -16.74
CA LYS A 132 -4.17 -19.35 -18.21
C LYS A 132 -5.44 -18.59 -18.64
N GLY A 133 -5.28 -17.51 -19.39
CA GLY A 133 -6.41 -16.68 -19.83
C GLY A 133 -7.11 -15.93 -18.68
N LYS A 134 -6.36 -15.60 -17.61
CA LYS A 134 -6.91 -15.01 -16.38
C LYS A 134 -7.73 -13.75 -16.67
N LYS A 135 -9.00 -13.76 -16.27
CA LYS A 135 -9.83 -12.55 -16.17
C LYS A 135 -9.61 -11.92 -14.82
N ASN A 136 -9.40 -10.60 -14.81
CA ASN A 136 -9.27 -9.85 -13.57
C ASN A 136 -9.66 -8.39 -13.82
N ILE A 137 -10.91 -8.05 -13.51
CA ILE A 137 -11.43 -6.68 -13.68
C ILE A 137 -10.60 -5.63 -12.93
N PHE A 138 -9.91 -5.99 -11.85
CA PHE A 138 -9.12 -5.06 -11.04
C PHE A 138 -7.69 -4.82 -11.56
N ASN A 139 -7.22 -5.64 -12.51
CA ASN A 139 -5.83 -5.58 -12.93
C ASN A 139 -5.54 -4.28 -13.69
N GLY A 140 -4.55 -3.50 -13.21
CA GLY A 140 -4.15 -2.24 -13.83
C GLY A 140 -5.14 -1.09 -13.65
N ARG A 141 -6.05 -1.17 -12.66
CA ARG A 141 -7.10 -0.17 -12.42
C ARG A 141 -7.04 0.39 -10.99
N VAL A 142 -7.62 1.56 -10.78
CA VAL A 142 -7.91 2.08 -9.43
C VAL A 142 -9.13 1.34 -8.89
N LEU A 143 -9.05 0.81 -7.68
CA LEU A 143 -10.20 0.27 -6.96
C LEU A 143 -10.74 1.36 -6.03
N GLU A 144 -11.96 1.82 -6.30
CA GLU A 144 -12.66 2.81 -5.49
C GLU A 144 -13.74 2.11 -4.67
N ILE A 145 -13.81 2.39 -3.37
CA ILE A 145 -14.71 1.71 -2.43
C ILE A 145 -15.61 2.74 -1.75
N GLU A 146 -16.91 2.47 -1.74
CA GLU A 146 -17.94 3.34 -1.14
C GLU A 146 -18.94 2.54 -0.29
N GLY A 147 -19.73 3.25 0.54
CA GLY A 147 -20.83 2.67 1.33
C GLY A 147 -20.40 2.09 2.67
N LEU A 148 -19.24 2.53 3.17
CA LEU A 148 -18.57 2.06 4.39
C LEU A 148 -18.06 3.24 5.25
N GLU A 149 -18.67 4.41 5.11
CA GLU A 149 -18.17 5.70 5.63
C GLU A 149 -18.07 5.77 7.16
N SER A 150 -18.79 4.90 7.88
CA SER A 150 -18.78 4.84 9.34
C SER A 150 -17.69 3.92 9.92
N LEU A 151 -16.90 3.24 9.09
CA LEU A 151 -15.79 2.40 9.55
C LEU A 151 -14.57 3.25 9.91
N LYS A 152 -13.98 2.96 11.08
CA LYS A 152 -12.75 3.61 11.58
C LYS A 152 -11.49 2.91 11.12
#